data_AF-A0A7X9MN01-F1
#
_entry.id   AF-A0A7X9MN01-F1
#
_cell.length_a   1.000
_cell.length_b   1.000
_cell.length_c   1.000
_cell.angle_alpha   90.00
_cell.angle_beta   90.00
_cell.angle_gamma   90.00
#
_symmetry.space_group_name_H-M   'P 1'
#
loop_
_entity.id
_entity.type
_entity.pdbx_description
1 polymer ?
#
loop_
_entity_poly.entity_id
_entity_poly.type
_entity_poly.pdbx_seq_one_letter_code
_entity_poly.pdbx_strand_id
1 'polypeptide(L)'
;MARWFDRLPGPVRWTLRRWPALLALALVGPDVVAAALGEKGGSAQFLGEALPMLALIYLIMAKIGNRKITWPVVVLVTGTVAVTEVTGIMAPSTLLVGASLVLLVWVMSTGEIDSTPNMRLQAVGIVFFCGVALAGLAVDPTVGVYVIATGWFLHGMWDFVHIWRDRVVSKTFAEWCGVLDVLIAAQLVLM
;
A
#
# COMPACT_ATOMS: atom_id res chain seq x y z
N MET A 1 20.39 16.84 17.42
CA MET A 1 19.08 17.49 17.31
C MET A 1 18.00 16.58 17.93
N ALA A 2 17.97 16.40 19.26
CA ALA A 2 16.96 15.57 19.96
C ALA A 2 17.04 15.71 21.50
N ARG A 3 16.79 16.91 22.06
CA ARG A 3 16.74 17.12 23.54
C ARG A 3 15.37 17.52 24.08
N TRP A 4 14.41 17.76 23.19
CA TRP A 4 13.07 18.26 23.54
C TRP A 4 12.03 17.14 23.61
N PHE A 5 12.19 16.07 22.81
CA PHE A 5 11.30 14.89 22.84
C PHE A 5 11.25 14.23 24.21
N ASP A 6 12.38 14.18 24.93
CA ASP A 6 12.44 13.56 26.25
C ASP A 6 11.70 14.34 27.33
N ARG A 7 11.40 15.62 27.07
CA ARG A 7 10.67 16.51 27.98
C ARG A 7 9.16 16.48 27.77
N LEU A 8 8.66 15.80 26.74
CA LEU A 8 7.22 15.70 26.48
C LEU A 8 6.56 14.72 27.46
N PRO A 9 5.30 14.98 27.88
CA PRO A 9 4.53 14.05 28.67
C PRO A 9 4.50 12.65 28.04
N GLY A 10 4.51 11.60 28.87
CA GLY A 10 4.43 10.20 28.43
C GLY A 10 3.42 9.93 27.30
N PRO A 11 2.15 10.37 27.41
CA PRO A 11 1.17 10.16 26.36
C PRO A 11 1.52 10.88 25.04
N VAL A 12 2.01 12.13 25.09
CA VAL A 12 2.40 12.89 23.89
C VAL A 12 3.55 12.20 23.15
N ARG A 13 4.53 11.68 23.89
CA ARG A 13 5.67 10.96 23.32
C ARG A 13 5.25 9.63 22.69
N TRP A 14 4.30 8.92 23.29
CA TRP A 14 3.73 7.69 22.74
C TRP A 14 3.00 7.96 21.42
N THR A 15 2.14 8.99 21.39
CA THR A 15 1.40 9.40 20.19
C THR A 15 2.35 9.80 19.06
N LEU A 16 3.37 10.60 19.34
CA LEU A 16 4.36 10.99 18.33
C LEU A 16 5.19 9.81 17.80
N ARG A 17 5.32 8.72 18.57
CA ARG A 17 6.02 7.51 18.14
C ARG A 17 5.15 6.57 17.31
N ARG A 18 3.82 6.64 17.46
CA ARG A 18 2.83 5.76 16.79
C ARG A 18 1.92 6.52 15.82
N TRP A 19 2.24 7.77 15.49
CA TRP A 19 1.46 8.58 14.57
C TRP A 19 1.12 7.87 13.24
N PRO A 20 2.00 7.02 12.64
CA PRO A 20 1.64 6.35 11.39
C PRO A 20 0.52 5.32 11.61
N ALA A 21 0.62 4.48 12.65
CA ALA A 21 -0.45 3.54 12.99
C ALA A 21 -1.76 4.25 13.38
N LEU A 22 -1.66 5.35 14.12
CA LEU A 22 -2.83 6.16 14.49
C LEU A 22 -3.48 6.81 13.28
N LEU A 23 -2.70 7.26 12.29
CA LEU A 23 -3.21 7.79 11.04
C LEU A 23 -3.95 6.70 10.25
N ALA A 24 -3.42 5.49 10.17
CA ALA A 24 -4.10 4.36 9.51
C ALA A 24 -5.44 4.04 10.19
N LEU A 25 -5.45 3.96 11.53
CA LEU A 25 -6.66 3.75 12.32
C LEU A 25 -7.68 4.87 12.12
N ALA A 26 -7.24 6.12 12.05
CA ALA A 26 -8.13 7.26 11.83
C ALA A 26 -8.77 7.25 10.44
N LEU A 27 -8.05 6.77 9.42
CA LEU A 27 -8.53 6.73 8.04
C LEU A 27 -9.47 5.55 7.76
N VAL A 28 -9.16 4.36 8.26
CA VAL A 28 -9.88 3.12 7.89
C VAL A 28 -10.69 2.52 9.05
N GLY A 29 -10.37 2.87 10.30
CA GLY A 29 -11.06 2.35 11.47
C GLY A 29 -12.58 2.53 11.45
N PRO A 30 -13.13 3.70 11.06
CA PRO A 30 -14.57 3.89 10.93
C PRO A 30 -15.23 2.90 9.96
N ASP A 31 -14.59 2.66 8.81
CA ASP A 31 -15.12 1.76 7.77
C ASP A 31 -15.11 0.29 8.23
N VAL A 32 -14.09 -0.12 8.98
CA VAL A 32 -14.04 -1.46 9.60
C VAL A 32 -15.19 -1.65 10.60
N VAL A 33 -15.45 -0.64 11.43
CA VAL A 33 -16.55 -0.68 12.41
C VAL A 33 -17.90 -0.73 11.69
N ALA A 34 -18.08 0.08 10.65
CA ALA A 34 -19.29 0.08 9.83
C ALA A 34 -19.52 -1.30 9.18
N ALA A 35 -18.49 -1.88 8.56
CA ALA A 35 -18.55 -3.23 7.99
C ALA A 35 -18.92 -4.28 9.04
N ALA A 36 -18.32 -4.23 10.24
CA ALA A 36 -18.64 -5.13 11.35
C ALA A 36 -20.10 -5.01 11.83
N LEU A 37 -20.73 -3.85 11.65
CA LEU A 37 -22.15 -3.61 11.95
C LEU A 37 -23.09 -4.01 10.80
N GLY A 38 -22.54 -4.55 9.69
CA GLY A 38 -23.29 -4.96 8.51
C GLY A 38 -23.60 -3.82 7.53
N GLU A 39 -22.95 -2.66 7.68
CA GLU A 39 -23.04 -1.59 6.69
C GLU A 39 -22.17 -1.92 5.47
N LYS A 40 -22.73 -1.74 4.27
CA LYS A 40 -21.95 -1.87 3.04
C LYS A 40 -21.11 -0.62 2.83
N GLY A 41 -19.94 -0.56 3.48
CA GLY A 41 -18.96 0.52 3.39
C GLY A 41 -17.72 0.14 2.57
N GLY A 42 -17.35 0.99 1.60
CA GLY A 42 -16.19 0.79 0.70
C GLY A 42 -16.45 -0.23 -0.42
N SER A 43 -16.16 0.12 -1.68
CA SER A 43 -16.34 -0.85 -2.77
C SER A 43 -15.14 -1.79 -2.84
N ALA A 44 -15.39 -3.10 -2.72
CA ALA A 44 -14.37 -4.11 -2.96
C ALA A 44 -13.70 -3.94 -4.33
N GLN A 45 -14.45 -3.42 -5.30
CA GLN A 45 -13.93 -3.05 -6.61
C GLN A 45 -12.84 -1.97 -6.50
N PHE A 46 -13.09 -0.83 -5.86
CA PHE A 46 -12.08 0.22 -5.72
C PHE A 46 -10.85 -0.28 -4.94
N LEU A 47 -11.07 -1.06 -3.88
CA LEU A 47 -9.98 -1.65 -3.10
C LEU A 47 -9.17 -2.67 -3.91
N GLY A 48 -9.81 -3.42 -4.81
CA GLY A 48 -9.13 -4.27 -5.79
C GLY A 48 -8.35 -3.46 -6.82
N GLU A 49 -8.93 -2.35 -7.28
CA GLU A 49 -8.30 -1.47 -8.26
C GLU A 49 -7.10 -0.71 -7.71
N ALA A 50 -7.12 -0.38 -6.41
CA ALA A 50 -6.02 0.29 -5.72
C ALA A 50 -4.90 -0.67 -5.29
N LEU A 51 -5.15 -1.99 -5.17
CA LEU A 51 -4.16 -2.96 -4.68
C LEU A 51 -2.78 -2.90 -5.39
N PRO A 52 -2.68 -2.73 -6.73
CA PRO A 52 -1.38 -2.60 -7.41
C PRO A 52 -0.53 -1.41 -6.95
N MET A 53 -1.16 -0.35 -6.41
CA MET A 53 -0.49 0.84 -5.89
C MET A 53 0.53 0.48 -4.82
N LEU A 54 0.19 -0.48 -3.96
CA LEU A 54 0.98 -0.87 -2.81
C LEU A 54 2.39 -1.32 -3.25
N ALA A 55 2.45 -2.27 -4.17
CA ALA A 55 3.71 -2.78 -4.70
C ALA A 55 4.39 -1.82 -5.68
N LEU A 56 3.62 -0.97 -6.38
CA LEU A 56 4.18 0.01 -7.32
C LEU A 56 5.04 1.04 -6.56
N ILE A 57 4.56 1.53 -5.41
CA ILE A 57 5.33 2.45 -4.56
C ILE A 57 6.66 1.81 -4.16
N TYR A 58 6.65 0.53 -3.79
CA TYR A 58 7.87 -0.21 -3.46
C TYR A 58 8.87 -0.29 -4.62
N LEU A 59 8.39 -0.58 -5.84
CA LEU A 59 9.23 -0.62 -7.03
C LEU A 59 9.82 0.76 -7.36
N ILE A 60 9.00 1.82 -7.30
CA ILE A 60 9.45 3.21 -7.46
C ILE A 60 10.54 3.54 -6.44
N MET A 61 10.31 3.22 -5.16
CA MET A 61 11.26 3.54 -4.10
C MET A 61 12.56 2.74 -4.21
N ALA A 62 12.50 1.47 -4.65
CA ALA A 62 13.69 0.69 -4.95
C ALA A 62 14.49 1.28 -6.12
N LYS A 63 13.82 1.78 -7.15
CA LYS A 63 14.43 2.46 -8.29
C LYS A 63 15.10 3.77 -7.89
N ILE A 64 14.43 4.57 -7.06
CA ILE A 64 14.95 5.87 -6.61
C ILE A 64 16.11 5.73 -5.62
N GLY A 65 16.08 4.69 -4.76
CA GLY A 65 17.13 4.44 -3.77
C GLY A 65 17.16 5.45 -2.61
N ASN A 66 16.18 6.35 -2.50
CA ASN A 66 16.11 7.36 -1.44
C ASN A 66 14.80 7.27 -0.63
N ARG A 67 14.81 6.47 0.45
CA ARG A 67 13.66 6.29 1.34
C ARG A 67 13.10 7.56 2.01
N LYS A 68 13.81 8.69 1.97
CA LYS A 68 13.32 9.93 2.59
C LYS A 68 12.14 10.54 1.84
N ILE A 69 11.99 10.22 0.55
CA ILE A 69 10.91 10.77 -0.27
C ILE A 69 9.69 9.85 -0.37
N THR A 70 9.61 8.79 0.45
CA THR A 70 8.47 7.85 0.40
C THR A 70 7.13 8.56 0.57
N TRP A 71 6.98 9.46 1.55
CA TRP A 71 5.71 10.17 1.77
C TRP A 71 5.30 11.07 0.59
N PRO A 72 6.18 11.90 0.02
CA PRO A 72 5.88 12.59 -1.24
C PRO A 72 5.44 11.67 -2.38
N VAL A 73 6.10 10.52 -2.55
CA VAL A 73 5.73 9.53 -3.57
C VAL A 73 4.35 8.93 -3.29
N VAL A 74 4.04 8.59 -2.04
CA VAL A 74 2.74 8.07 -1.62
C VAL A 74 1.64 9.09 -1.94
N VAL A 75 1.82 10.35 -1.53
CA VAL A 75 0.85 11.42 -1.81
C VAL A 75 0.65 11.60 -3.32
N LEU A 76 1.73 11.55 -4.10
CA LEU A 76 1.64 11.67 -5.56
C LEU A 76 0.87 10.52 -6.19
N VAL A 77 1.19 9.27 -5.82
CA VAL A 77 0.55 8.08 -6.41
C VAL A 77 -0.92 8.01 -5.98
N THR A 78 -1.21 8.18 -4.69
CA THR A 78 -2.59 8.21 -4.17
C THR A 78 -3.39 9.36 -4.76
N GLY A 79 -2.79 10.55 -4.90
CA GLY A 79 -3.43 11.70 -5.56
C GLY A 79 -3.76 11.40 -7.02
N THR A 80 -2.88 10.69 -7.74
CA THR A 80 -3.14 10.28 -9.13
C THR A 80 -4.31 9.29 -9.21
N VAL A 81 -4.36 8.31 -8.31
CA VAL A 81 -5.49 7.36 -8.20
C VAL A 81 -6.80 8.09 -7.91
N ALA A 82 -6.79 9.03 -6.97
CA ALA A 82 -7.97 9.84 -6.63
C ALA A 82 -8.45 10.69 -7.82
N VAL A 83 -7.52 11.28 -8.58
CA VAL A 83 -7.85 12.03 -9.79
C VAL A 83 -8.46 11.12 -10.85
N THR A 84 -7.90 9.93 -11.09
CA THR A 84 -8.49 8.99 -12.06
C THR A 84 -9.87 8.51 -11.65
N GLU A 85 -10.07 8.25 -10.36
CA GLU A 85 -11.36 7.83 -9.82
C GLU A 85 -12.41 8.94 -10.00
N VAL A 86 -12.08 10.18 -9.63
CA VAL A 86 -13.01 11.32 -9.71
C VAL A 86 -13.33 11.69 -11.16
N THR A 87 -12.36 11.60 -12.06
CA THR A 87 -12.54 12.00 -13.46
C THR A 87 -13.10 10.90 -14.34
N GLY A 88 -12.97 9.63 -13.93
CA GLY A 88 -13.42 8.46 -14.71
C GLY A 88 -12.69 8.26 -16.03
N ILE A 89 -11.54 8.93 -16.25
CA ILE A 89 -10.78 8.85 -17.51
C ILE A 89 -10.33 7.41 -17.78
N MET A 90 -9.96 6.68 -16.73
CA MET A 90 -9.68 5.25 -16.76
C MET A 90 -9.77 4.68 -15.34
N ALA A 91 -10.00 3.37 -15.23
CA ALA A 91 -9.96 2.67 -13.96
C ALA A 91 -8.56 2.82 -13.31
N PRO A 92 -8.48 3.09 -11.99
CA PRO A 92 -7.22 3.09 -11.24
C PRO A 92 -6.34 1.85 -11.48
N SER A 93 -6.94 0.67 -11.60
CA SER A 93 -6.21 -0.57 -11.89
C SER A 93 -5.46 -0.51 -13.23
N THR A 94 -6.11 0.00 -14.28
CA THR A 94 -5.51 0.16 -15.61
C THR A 94 -4.30 1.09 -15.56
N LEU A 95 -4.43 2.24 -14.87
CA LEU A 95 -3.33 3.17 -14.67
C LEU A 95 -2.16 2.49 -13.93
N LEU A 96 -2.45 1.87 -12.79
CA LEU A 96 -1.42 1.33 -11.89
C LEU A 96 -0.72 0.11 -12.50
N VAL A 97 -1.45 -0.81 -13.12
CA VAL A 97 -0.87 -1.96 -13.83
C VAL A 97 -0.05 -1.49 -15.03
N GLY A 98 -0.55 -0.52 -15.81
CA GLY A 98 0.19 0.07 -16.92
C GLY A 98 1.50 0.71 -16.48
N ALA A 99 1.47 1.55 -15.44
CA ALA A 99 2.65 2.18 -14.86
C ALA A 99 3.64 1.13 -14.32
N SER A 100 3.13 0.07 -13.69
CA SER A 100 3.93 -1.04 -13.18
C SER A 100 4.66 -1.79 -14.29
N LEU A 101 3.97 -2.09 -15.40
CA LEU A 101 4.56 -2.73 -16.57
C LEU A 101 5.65 -1.86 -17.20
N VAL A 102 5.39 -0.56 -17.38
CA VAL A 102 6.37 0.39 -17.92
C VAL A 102 7.62 0.44 -17.04
N LEU A 103 7.44 0.57 -15.72
CA LEU A 103 8.55 0.65 -14.78
C LEU A 103 9.32 -0.67 -14.70
N LEU A 104 8.64 -1.81 -14.70
CA LEU A 104 9.27 -3.13 -14.77
C LEU A 104 10.16 -3.24 -16.01
N VAL A 105 9.60 -2.98 -17.19
CA VAL A 105 10.34 -3.03 -18.47
C VAL A 105 11.55 -2.12 -18.44
N TRP A 106 11.42 -0.92 -17.89
CA TRP A 106 12.55 0.00 -17.73
C TRP A 106 13.64 -0.58 -16.83
N VAL A 107 13.28 -1.14 -15.66
CA VAL A 107 14.25 -1.77 -14.75
C VAL A 107 14.95 -2.98 -15.41
N MET A 108 14.24 -3.77 -16.23
CA MET A 108 14.88 -4.90 -16.94
C MET A 108 15.82 -4.41 -18.03
N SER A 109 15.41 -3.40 -18.81
CA SER A 109 16.20 -2.92 -19.95
C SER A 109 17.48 -2.21 -19.53
N THR A 110 17.54 -1.66 -18.31
CA THR A 110 18.77 -1.07 -17.75
C THR A 110 19.63 -2.06 -16.96
N GLY A 111 19.22 -3.33 -16.83
CA GLY A 111 19.95 -4.34 -16.06
C GLY A 111 19.92 -4.11 -14.53
N GLU A 112 18.96 -3.32 -14.05
CA GLU A 112 18.85 -2.97 -12.63
C GLU A 112 18.21 -4.06 -11.78
N ILE A 113 17.56 -5.06 -12.38
CA ILE A 113 17.01 -6.22 -11.67
C ILE A 113 18.08 -6.88 -10.79
N ASP A 114 19.28 -7.09 -11.35
CA ASP A 114 20.36 -7.82 -10.69
C ASP A 114 21.39 -6.89 -10.03
N SER A 115 21.56 -5.67 -10.55
CA SER A 115 22.56 -4.73 -10.05
C SER A 115 22.07 -3.85 -8.89
N THR A 116 20.75 -3.65 -8.74
CA THR A 116 20.18 -2.80 -7.68
C THR A 116 19.71 -3.64 -6.49
N PRO A 117 20.18 -3.35 -5.25
CA PRO A 117 19.79 -4.12 -4.06
C PRO A 117 18.27 -4.15 -3.83
N ASN A 118 17.73 -5.35 -3.60
CA ASN A 118 16.30 -5.63 -3.37
C ASN A 118 15.38 -5.39 -4.58
N MET A 119 15.89 -4.97 -5.74
CA MET A 119 15.08 -4.68 -6.91
C MET A 119 14.31 -5.91 -7.39
N ARG A 120 14.99 -7.06 -7.53
CA ARG A 120 14.35 -8.33 -7.90
C ARG A 120 13.17 -8.72 -6.99
N LEU A 121 13.29 -8.47 -5.68
CA LEU A 121 12.19 -8.75 -4.76
C LEU A 121 10.99 -7.84 -5.03
N GLN A 122 11.21 -6.55 -5.29
CA GLN A 122 10.13 -5.62 -5.63
C GLN A 122 9.51 -5.92 -6.99
N ALA A 123 10.31 -6.37 -7.97
CA ALA A 123 9.83 -6.82 -9.27
C ALA A 123 8.90 -8.04 -9.15
N VAL A 124 9.27 -9.02 -8.32
CA VAL A 124 8.39 -10.18 -8.01
C VAL A 124 7.14 -9.72 -7.26
N GLY A 125 7.29 -8.83 -6.29
CA GLY A 125 6.18 -8.25 -5.54
C GLY A 125 5.14 -7.61 -6.45
N ILE A 126 5.57 -6.72 -7.36
CA ILE A 126 4.61 -6.04 -8.25
C ILE A 126 3.88 -7.01 -9.19
N VAL A 127 4.58 -8.03 -9.72
CA VAL A 127 3.94 -9.04 -10.57
C VAL A 127 2.91 -9.82 -9.77
N PHE A 128 3.24 -10.21 -8.54
CA PHE A 128 2.34 -10.91 -7.64
C PHE A 128 1.10 -10.07 -7.30
N PHE A 129 1.26 -8.84 -6.80
CA PHE A 129 0.15 -8.01 -6.36
C PHE A 129 -0.71 -7.49 -7.52
N CYS A 130 -0.12 -7.18 -8.68
CA CYS A 130 -0.91 -6.94 -9.89
C CYS A 130 -1.70 -8.18 -10.30
N GLY A 131 -1.10 -9.36 -10.24
CA GLY A 131 -1.77 -10.63 -10.53
C GLY A 131 -2.96 -10.89 -9.60
N VAL A 132 -2.79 -10.68 -8.29
CA VAL A 132 -3.87 -10.81 -7.30
C VAL A 132 -4.98 -9.81 -7.55
N ALA A 133 -4.65 -8.54 -7.84
CA ALA A 133 -5.64 -7.51 -8.16
C ALA A 133 -6.47 -7.89 -9.39
N LEU A 134 -5.80 -8.24 -10.48
CA LEU A 134 -6.47 -8.63 -11.73
C LEU A 134 -7.31 -9.89 -11.56
N ALA A 135 -6.80 -10.90 -10.83
CA ALA A 135 -7.55 -12.11 -10.54
C ALA A 135 -8.81 -11.80 -9.72
N GLY A 136 -8.67 -11.02 -8.65
CA GLY A 136 -9.80 -10.66 -7.79
C GLY A 136 -10.88 -9.85 -8.50
N LEU A 137 -10.48 -8.97 -9.43
CA LEU A 137 -11.41 -8.18 -10.25
C LEU A 137 -12.04 -8.98 -11.41
N ALA A 138 -11.45 -10.11 -11.82
CA ALA A 138 -11.92 -10.90 -12.96
C ALA A 138 -12.81 -12.09 -12.57
N VAL A 139 -12.79 -12.53 -11.30
CA VAL A 139 -13.62 -13.63 -10.81
C VAL A 139 -15.00 -13.14 -10.33
N ASP A 140 -15.86 -14.09 -9.95
CA ASP A 140 -17.14 -13.79 -9.29
C ASP A 140 -16.93 -12.81 -8.11
N PRO A 141 -17.76 -11.76 -7.94
CA PRO A 141 -17.57 -10.76 -6.90
C PRO A 141 -17.50 -11.33 -5.48
N THR A 142 -18.23 -12.41 -5.19
CA THR A 142 -18.22 -13.06 -3.87
C THR A 142 -16.86 -13.66 -3.58
N VAL A 143 -16.25 -14.31 -4.57
CA VAL A 143 -14.91 -14.90 -4.45
C VAL A 143 -13.83 -13.81 -4.54
N GLY A 144 -14.04 -12.81 -5.41
CA GLY A 144 -13.12 -11.72 -5.68
C GLY A 144 -12.79 -10.90 -4.44
N VAL A 145 -13.79 -10.63 -3.59
CA VAL A 145 -13.60 -9.96 -2.29
C VAL A 145 -12.51 -10.67 -1.45
N TYR A 146 -12.57 -12.00 -1.33
CA TYR A 146 -11.59 -12.76 -0.55
C TYR A 146 -10.20 -12.79 -1.21
N VAL A 147 -10.13 -12.81 -2.54
CA VAL A 147 -8.86 -12.71 -3.28
C VAL A 147 -8.21 -11.35 -3.02
N ILE A 148 -8.98 -10.27 -3.11
CA ILE A 148 -8.52 -8.91 -2.86
C ILE A 148 -8.11 -8.76 -1.38
N ALA A 149 -8.93 -9.23 -0.44
CA ALA A 149 -8.62 -9.21 0.99
C ALA A 149 -7.30 -9.94 1.30
N THR A 150 -7.07 -11.09 0.64
CA THR A 150 -5.81 -11.83 0.76
C THR A 150 -4.64 -11.00 0.24
N GLY A 151 -4.81 -10.29 -0.89
CA GLY A 151 -3.82 -9.37 -1.42
C GLY A 151 -3.42 -8.28 -0.43
N TRP A 152 -4.41 -7.57 0.13
CA TRP A 152 -4.18 -6.55 1.15
C TRP A 152 -3.49 -7.13 2.38
N PHE A 153 -3.98 -8.25 2.92
CA PHE A 153 -3.37 -8.89 4.09
C PHE A 153 -1.90 -9.29 3.85
N LEU A 154 -1.61 -9.91 2.71
CA LEU A 154 -0.25 -10.32 2.35
C LEU A 154 0.68 -9.12 2.16
N HIS A 155 0.18 -8.00 1.61
CA HIS A 155 0.96 -6.76 1.56
C HIS A 155 1.21 -6.20 2.96
N GLY A 156 0.22 -6.22 3.86
CA GLY A 156 0.43 -5.84 5.25
C GLY A 156 1.53 -6.66 5.93
N MET A 157 1.57 -7.97 5.69
CA MET A 157 2.68 -8.83 6.14
C MET A 157 4.04 -8.43 5.50
N TRP A 158 4.03 -8.11 4.21
CA TRP A 158 5.20 -7.63 3.48
C TRP A 158 5.78 -6.34 4.09
N ASP A 159 4.92 -5.42 4.50
CA ASP A 159 5.30 -4.20 5.20
C ASP A 159 5.95 -4.47 6.56
N PHE A 160 5.42 -5.39 7.36
CA PHE A 160 6.04 -5.77 8.63
C PHE A 160 7.45 -6.34 8.44
N VAL A 161 7.67 -7.12 7.37
CA VAL A 161 9.02 -7.58 6.99
C VAL A 161 9.91 -6.38 6.63
N HIS A 162 9.40 -5.37 5.92
CA HIS A 162 10.17 -4.18 5.56
C HIS A 162 10.46 -3.25 6.73
N ILE A 163 9.60 -3.18 7.74
CA ILE A 163 9.89 -2.50 9.02
C ILE A 163 11.09 -3.15 9.70
N TRP A 164 11.13 -4.49 9.75
CA TRP A 164 12.23 -5.24 10.34
C TRP A 164 13.53 -5.06 9.54
N ARG A 165 13.44 -5.08 8.21
CA ARG A 165 14.59 -4.92 7.30
C ARG A 165 15.13 -3.50 7.22
N ASP A 166 14.30 -2.50 7.48
CA ASP A 166 14.61 -1.07 7.32
C ASP A 166 15.18 -0.70 5.94
N ARG A 167 14.59 -1.25 4.88
CA ARG A 167 15.05 -1.05 3.49
C ARG A 167 13.92 -0.63 2.56
N VAL A 168 14.30 -0.06 1.41
CA VAL A 168 13.44 0.37 0.29
C VAL A 168 12.58 1.59 0.62
N VAL A 169 11.70 1.49 1.61
CA VAL A 169 10.78 2.56 2.01
C VAL A 169 11.11 3.13 3.39
N SER A 170 10.46 4.24 3.78
CA SER A 170 10.58 4.76 5.15
C SER A 170 9.84 3.86 6.16
N LYS A 171 10.38 3.71 7.38
CA LYS A 171 9.72 2.92 8.44
C LYS A 171 8.32 3.42 8.79
N THR A 172 8.11 4.74 8.78
CA THR A 172 6.82 5.34 9.11
C THR A 172 5.78 5.02 8.04
N PHE A 173 6.18 4.99 6.76
CA PHE A 173 5.30 4.52 5.70
C PHE A 173 4.97 3.03 5.87
N ALA A 174 5.96 2.16 6.07
CA ALA A 174 5.71 0.72 6.22
C ALA A 174 4.84 0.41 7.46
N GLU A 175 5.00 1.14 8.57
CA GLU A 175 4.11 1.02 9.73
C GLU A 175 2.67 1.46 9.40
N TRP A 176 2.51 2.58 8.69
CA TRP A 176 1.18 3.06 8.28
C TRP A 176 0.50 2.11 7.31
N CYS A 177 1.19 1.72 6.22
CA CYS A 177 0.68 0.83 5.17
C CYS A 177 0.36 -0.55 5.75
N GLY A 178 1.25 -1.12 6.57
CA GLY A 178 1.03 -2.43 7.17
C GLY A 178 -0.21 -2.50 8.07
N VAL A 179 -0.47 -1.44 8.85
CA VAL A 179 -1.69 -1.36 9.68
C VAL A 179 -2.92 -1.12 8.81
N LEU A 180 -2.84 -0.19 7.87
CA LEU A 180 -3.92 0.13 6.94
C LEU A 180 -4.38 -1.10 6.16
N ASP A 181 -3.44 -1.88 5.63
CA ASP A 181 -3.72 -3.02 4.78
C ASP A 181 -4.39 -4.17 5.53
N VAL A 182 -3.97 -4.42 6.77
CA VAL A 182 -4.62 -5.41 7.63
C VAL A 182 -6.04 -4.99 7.99
N LEU A 183 -6.27 -3.69 8.22
CA LEU A 183 -7.61 -3.17 8.49
C LEU A 183 -8.51 -3.25 7.25
N ILE A 184 -8.01 -2.92 6.06
CA ILE A 184 -8.75 -3.06 4.80
C ILE A 184 -9.07 -4.53 4.51
N ALA A 185 -8.12 -5.44 4.74
CA ALA A 185 -8.38 -6.87 4.60
C ALA A 185 -9.48 -7.33 5.57
N ALA A 186 -9.46 -6.86 6.82
CA ALA A 186 -10.51 -7.16 7.79
C ALA A 186 -11.86 -6.58 7.35
N GLN A 187 -11.92 -5.34 6.89
CA GLN A 187 -13.12 -4.71 6.34
C GLN A 187 -13.72 -5.54 5.20
N LEU A 188 -12.89 -5.97 4.24
CA LEU A 188 -13.31 -6.81 3.11
C LEU A 188 -13.90 -8.15 3.53
N VAL A 189 -13.43 -8.73 4.64
CA VAL A 189 -13.98 -10.00 5.15
C VAL A 189 -15.27 -9.80 5.94
N LEU A 190 -15.48 -8.61 6.51
CA LEU A 190 -16.62 -8.30 7.37
C LEU A 190 -17.84 -7.73 6.63
N MET A 191 -17.67 -7.26 5.39
CA MET A 191 -18.73 -6.64 4.57
C MET A 191 -19.75 -7.63 3.97
#